data_AF-A0A2E0VET1-F1
#
_entry.id   AF-A0A2E0VET1-F1
#
_cell.length_a   1.000
_cell.length_b   1.000
_cell.length_c   1.000
_cell.angle_alpha   90.00
_cell.angle_beta   90.00
_cell.angle_gamma   90.00
#
_symmetry.space_group_name_H-M   'P 1'
#
loop_
_entity.id
_entity.type
_entity.pdbx_description
1 polymer ?
#
loop_
_entity_poly.entity_id
_entity_poly.type
_entity_poly.pdbx_seq_one_letter_code
_entity_poly.pdbx_strand_id
1 'polypeptide(L)'
;MALRVLPLRLLGLRRNTMETDQLRSQLKDLHKALKTAADPAGREHDALSHIMTDIVRVASGEELHPEDAETLREQIEHQASDFELRHPKTAGILREITDILARLGI
;
A
#
# COMPACT_ATOMS: atom_id res chain seq x y z
N MET A 1 -2.21 -38.71 -29.54
CA MET A 1 -2.97 -37.49 -29.16
C MET A 1 -2.43 -37.02 -27.83
N ALA A 2 -1.60 -35.96 -27.81
CA ALA A 2 -1.02 -35.43 -26.58
C ALA A 2 -1.89 -34.25 -26.10
N LEU A 3 -2.65 -34.47 -25.03
CA LEU A 3 -3.27 -33.37 -24.29
C LEU A 3 -2.16 -32.61 -23.54
N ARG A 4 -1.83 -31.43 -24.06
CA ARG A 4 -1.01 -30.43 -23.38
C ARG A 4 -1.79 -29.90 -22.19
N VAL A 5 -1.44 -30.35 -21.00
CA VAL A 5 -1.87 -29.74 -19.74
C VAL A 5 -1.12 -28.41 -19.61
N LEU A 6 -1.82 -27.29 -19.81
CA LEU A 6 -1.25 -25.96 -19.56
C LEU A 6 -1.02 -25.78 -18.05
N PRO A 7 0.15 -25.29 -17.61
CA PRO A 7 0.38 -25.01 -16.21
C PRO A 7 -0.44 -23.78 -15.77
N LEU A 8 -1.27 -23.96 -14.73
CA LEU A 8 -2.13 -22.97 -14.07
C LEU A 8 -1.38 -21.77 -13.42
N ARG A 9 -0.08 -21.60 -13.67
CA ARG A 9 0.77 -20.56 -13.06
C ARG A 9 0.65 -19.16 -13.72
N LEU A 10 -0.05 -19.03 -14.84
CA LEU A 10 -0.21 -17.75 -15.56
C LEU A 10 -1.32 -16.83 -15.01
N LEU A 11 -2.20 -17.35 -14.13
CA LEU A 11 -3.32 -16.57 -13.57
C LEU A 11 -2.96 -15.72 -12.35
N GLY A 12 -1.87 -16.03 -11.65
CA GLY A 12 -1.40 -15.27 -10.47
C GLY A 12 -0.61 -14.01 -10.83
N LEU A 13 0.23 -14.07 -11.87
CA LEU A 13 1.07 -12.94 -12.30
C LEU A 13 0.27 -11.74 -12.81
N ARG A 14 -0.88 -11.96 -13.46
CA ARG A 14 -1.73 -10.87 -13.99
C ARG A 14 -2.40 -10.07 -12.88
N ARG A 15 -2.80 -10.74 -11.79
CA ARG A 15 -3.49 -10.13 -10.65
C ARG A 15 -2.51 -9.23 -9.89
N ASN A 16 -1.38 -9.78 -9.43
CA ASN A 16 -0.39 -8.99 -8.70
C ASN A 16 0.04 -7.71 -9.41
N THR A 17 0.15 -7.70 -10.75
CA THR A 17 0.46 -6.48 -11.51
C THR A 17 -0.62 -5.40 -11.38
N MET A 18 -1.91 -5.77 -11.45
CA MET A 18 -3.02 -4.83 -11.30
C MET A 18 -3.07 -4.27 -9.88
N GLU A 19 -3.00 -5.13 -8.87
CA GLU A 19 -2.93 -4.73 -7.47
C GLU A 19 -1.73 -3.82 -7.19
N THR A 20 -0.56 -4.12 -7.78
CA THR A 20 0.65 -3.29 -7.66
C THR A 20 0.47 -1.92 -8.32
N ASP A 21 -0.16 -1.85 -9.49
CA ASP A 21 -0.43 -0.57 -10.16
C ASP A 21 -1.47 0.26 -9.40
N GLN A 22 -2.47 -0.38 -8.77
CA GLN A 22 -3.39 0.28 -7.86
C GLN A 22 -2.64 0.83 -6.63
N LEU A 23 -1.74 0.04 -6.03
CA LEU A 23 -0.92 0.46 -4.90
C LEU A 23 -0.08 1.69 -5.25
N ARG A 24 0.58 1.68 -6.41
CA ARG A 24 1.34 2.84 -6.92
C ARG A 24 0.45 4.06 -7.15
N SER A 25 -0.78 3.87 -7.62
CA SER A 25 -1.73 4.98 -7.77
C SER A 25 -2.09 5.58 -6.42
N GLN A 26 -2.41 4.75 -5.43
CA GLN A 26 -2.73 5.21 -4.09
C GLN A 26 -1.55 5.90 -3.41
N LEU A 27 -0.33 5.43 -3.59
CA LEU A 27 0.88 6.11 -3.11
C LEU A 27 1.04 7.52 -3.69
N LYS A 28 0.73 7.71 -4.98
CA LYS A 28 0.78 9.03 -5.61
C LYS A 28 -0.27 9.96 -5.00
N ASP A 29 -1.46 9.45 -4.73
CA ASP A 29 -2.54 10.25 -4.15
C ASP A 29 -2.31 10.53 -2.68
N LEU A 30 -1.72 9.59 -1.93
CA LEU A 30 -1.25 9.79 -0.56
C LEU A 30 -0.21 10.91 -0.52
N HIS A 31 0.82 10.85 -1.38
CA HIS A 31 1.86 11.88 -1.43
C HIS A 31 1.29 13.27 -1.75
N LYS A 32 0.31 13.38 -2.66
CA LYS A 32 -0.39 14.64 -2.94
C LYS A 32 -1.23 15.12 -1.76
N ALA A 33 -1.94 14.21 -1.10
CA ALA A 33 -2.76 14.52 0.07
C ALA A 33 -1.87 15.06 1.20
N LEU A 34 -0.73 14.41 1.45
CA LEU A 34 0.26 14.86 2.44
C LEU A 34 0.87 16.20 2.09
N LYS A 35 1.21 16.48 0.82
CA LYS A 35 1.67 17.82 0.42
C LYS A 35 0.64 18.91 0.64
N THR A 36 -0.65 18.57 0.60
CA THR A 36 -1.75 19.52 0.79
C THR A 36 -2.08 19.69 2.27
N ALA A 37 -1.99 18.60 3.03
CA ALA A 37 -2.27 18.51 4.45
C ALA A 37 -1.13 19.06 5.30
N ALA A 38 0.12 18.83 4.85
CA ALA A 38 1.32 19.17 5.59
C ALA A 38 1.31 20.65 5.98
N ASP A 39 1.22 20.85 7.30
CA ASP A 39 1.63 22.08 7.97
C ASP A 39 2.99 22.54 7.39
N PRO A 40 3.25 23.84 7.24
CA PRO A 40 4.55 24.36 6.78
C PRO A 40 5.77 23.76 7.50
N ALA A 41 5.60 23.13 8.66
CA ALA A 41 6.62 22.37 9.38
C ALA A 41 6.88 20.92 8.89
N GLY A 42 6.12 20.37 7.93
CA GLY A 42 6.37 19.04 7.34
C GLY A 42 6.03 17.82 8.21
N ARG A 43 5.50 18.02 9.42
CA ARG A 43 5.30 16.95 10.44
C ARG A 43 4.51 15.73 9.96
N GLU A 44 3.49 15.93 9.14
CA GLU A 44 2.63 14.85 8.65
C GLU A 44 3.31 13.99 7.59
N HIS A 45 4.20 14.59 6.80
CA HIS A 45 5.00 13.86 5.84
C HIS A 45 6.04 12.99 6.56
N ASP A 46 6.67 13.51 7.61
CA ASP A 46 7.66 12.77 8.39
C ASP A 46 7.04 11.57 9.10
N ALA A 47 5.83 11.74 9.66
CA ALA A 47 5.10 10.66 10.35
C ALA A 47 4.83 9.43 9.47
N LEU A 48 4.66 9.63 8.16
CA LEU A 48 4.36 8.57 7.20
C LEU A 48 5.57 8.12 6.37
N SER A 49 6.74 8.74 6.53
CA SER A 49 7.89 8.50 5.64
C SER A 49 8.42 7.06 5.72
N HIS A 50 8.41 6.45 6.90
CA HIS A 50 8.81 5.05 7.07
C HIS A 50 7.83 4.08 6.40
N ILE A 51 6.54 4.23 6.72
CA ILE A 51 5.43 3.47 6.13
C ILE A 51 5.43 3.57 4.60
N MET A 52 5.62 4.77 4.04
CA MET A 52 5.70 4.98 2.60
C MET A 52 6.87 4.23 1.96
N THR A 53 8.00 4.13 2.65
CA THR A 53 9.18 3.41 2.15
C THR A 53 8.88 1.92 2.02
N ASP A 54 8.25 1.31 3.03
CA ASP A 54 7.92 -0.11 2.99
C ASP A 54 6.82 -0.43 1.97
N ILE A 55 5.82 0.44 1.82
CA ILE A 55 4.81 0.26 0.76
C ILE A 55 5.46 0.38 -0.64
N VAL A 56 6.46 1.25 -0.83
CA VAL A 56 7.20 1.36 -2.10
C VAL A 56 8.02 0.09 -2.39
N ARG A 57 8.62 -0.52 -1.36
CA ARG A 57 9.34 -1.80 -1.48
C ARG A 57 8.39 -2.90 -1.96
N VAL A 58 7.23 -3.03 -1.32
CA VAL A 58 6.15 -3.92 -1.75
C VAL A 58 5.71 -3.65 -3.19
N ALA A 59 5.47 -2.39 -3.54
CA ALA A 59 5.06 -1.99 -4.89
C ALA A 59 6.16 -2.20 -5.96
N SER A 60 7.39 -2.47 -5.54
CA SER A 60 8.53 -2.84 -6.40
C SER A 60 8.65 -4.35 -6.58
N GLY A 61 7.80 -5.13 -5.93
CA GLY A 61 7.80 -6.59 -5.98
C GLY A 61 8.68 -7.25 -4.92
N GLU A 62 9.10 -6.50 -3.90
CA GLU A 62 9.80 -7.07 -2.75
C GLU A 62 8.80 -7.82 -1.86
N GLU A 63 9.08 -9.09 -1.57
CA GLU A 63 8.33 -9.86 -0.59
C GLU A 63 8.79 -9.43 0.81
N LEU A 64 7.84 -8.95 1.63
CA LEU A 64 8.08 -8.70 3.04
C LEU A 64 8.00 -10.01 3.82
N HIS A 65 8.78 -10.11 4.90
CA HIS A 65 8.55 -11.17 5.87
C HIS A 65 7.15 -11.02 6.47
N PRO A 66 6.46 -12.12 6.84
CA PRO A 66 5.10 -12.06 7.39
C PRO A 66 4.97 -11.14 8.61
N GLU A 67 6.00 -11.09 9.45
CA GLU A 67 6.06 -10.21 10.62
C GLU A 67 6.17 -8.72 10.24
N ASP A 68 6.95 -8.40 9.20
CA ASP A 68 7.07 -7.04 8.66
C ASP A 68 5.78 -6.61 7.96
N ALA A 69 5.12 -7.54 7.27
CA ALA A 69 3.84 -7.32 6.60
C ALA A 69 2.72 -6.97 7.60
N GLU A 70 2.60 -7.76 8.68
CA GLU A 70 1.64 -7.49 9.76
C GLU A 70 1.95 -6.17 10.45
N THR A 71 3.22 -5.93 10.77
CA THR A 71 3.69 -4.67 11.39
C THR A 71 3.42 -3.45 10.49
N LEU A 72 3.60 -3.58 9.17
CA LEU A 72 3.28 -2.52 8.21
C LEU A 72 1.78 -2.24 8.18
N ARG A 73 0.95 -3.29 8.17
CA ARG A 73 -0.51 -3.14 8.16
C ARG A 73 -1.02 -2.42 9.40
N GLU A 74 -0.55 -2.82 10.58
CA GLU A 74 -0.90 -2.18 11.85
C GLU A 74 -0.51 -0.70 11.88
N GLN A 75 0.69 -0.36 11.38
CA GLN A 75 1.15 1.01 11.29
C GLN A 75 0.27 1.88 10.38
N ILE A 76 -0.15 1.35 9.22
CA ILE A 76 -1.04 2.06 8.30
C ILE A 76 -2.42 2.28 8.94
N GLU A 77 -2.97 1.27 9.61
CA GLU A 77 -4.25 1.36 10.32
C GLU A 77 -4.22 2.38 11.46
N HIS A 78 -3.13 2.39 12.24
CA HIS A 78 -2.93 3.37 13.30
C HIS A 78 -2.88 4.79 12.73
N GLN A 79 -2.09 5.02 11.67
CA GLN A 79 -2.05 6.33 11.02
C GLN A 79 -3.40 6.72 10.42
N ALA A 80 -4.11 5.80 9.76
CA ALA A 80 -5.44 6.09 9.22
C ALA A 80 -6.39 6.61 10.32
N SER A 81 -6.31 6.05 11.52
CA SER A 81 -7.08 6.49 12.68
C SER A 81 -6.65 7.88 13.17
N ASP A 82 -5.34 8.16 13.26
CA ASP A 82 -4.80 9.48 13.63
C ASP A 82 -5.17 10.59 12.65
N PHE A 83 -5.32 10.24 11.37
CA PHE A 83 -5.70 11.15 10.29
C PHE A 83 -7.22 11.30 10.14
N GLU A 84 -8.05 10.44 10.73
CA GLU A 84 -9.50 10.38 10.47
C GLU A 84 -10.22 11.70 10.75
N LEU A 85 -9.88 12.38 11.85
CA LEU A 85 -10.53 13.63 12.23
C LEU A 85 -9.92 14.86 11.53
N ARG A 86 -8.61 14.85 11.28
CA ARG A 86 -7.88 16.03 10.81
C ARG A 86 -7.75 16.07 9.28
N HIS A 87 -7.60 14.91 8.66
CA HIS A 87 -7.41 14.76 7.21
C HIS A 87 -8.17 13.53 6.71
N PRO A 88 -9.51 13.57 6.67
CA PRO A 88 -10.35 12.42 6.32
C PRO A 88 -10.03 11.84 4.95
N LYS A 89 -9.57 12.66 4.00
CA LYS A 89 -9.09 12.21 2.69
C LYS A 89 -7.84 11.33 2.79
N THR A 90 -6.86 11.73 3.62
CA THR A 90 -5.63 10.97 3.85
C THR A 90 -5.95 9.64 4.52
N ALA A 91 -6.82 9.64 5.53
CA ALA A 91 -7.29 8.42 6.18
C ALA A 91 -7.97 7.44 5.20
N GLY A 92 -8.80 7.96 4.28
CA GLY A 92 -9.41 7.15 3.21
C GLY A 92 -8.38 6.47 2.32
N ILE A 93 -7.35 7.21 1.88
CA ILE A 93 -6.28 6.65 1.04
C ILE A 93 -5.49 5.58 1.79
N LEU A 94 -5.18 5.78 3.07
CA LEU A 94 -4.47 4.79 3.89
C LEU A 94 -5.29 3.49 4.03
N ARG A 95 -6.61 3.58 4.19
CA ARG A 95 -7.51 2.41 4.21
C ARG A 95 -7.50 1.66 2.88
N GLU A 96 -7.57 2.38 1.76
CA GLU A 96 -7.49 1.76 0.43
C GLU A 96 -6.13 1.07 0.20
N ILE A 97 -5.03 1.64 0.73
CA ILE A 97 -3.71 0.99 0.70
C ILE A 97 -3.74 -0.32 1.50
N THR A 98 -4.27 -0.32 2.73
CA THR A 98 -4.41 -1.54 3.53
C THR A 98 -5.19 -2.63 2.80
N ASP A 99 -6.30 -2.28 2.15
CA ASP A 99 -7.10 -3.23 1.37
C ASP A 99 -6.35 -3.81 0.16
N ILE A 100 -5.48 -3.02 -0.47
CA ILE A 100 -4.63 -3.49 -1.58
C ILE A 100 -3.55 -4.43 -1.05
N LEU A 101 -2.89 -4.09 0.06
CA LEU A 101 -1.88 -4.94 0.69
C LEU A 101 -2.48 -6.30 1.11
N ALA A 102 -3.66 -6.30 1.73
CA ALA A 102 -4.35 -7.53 2.11
C ALA A 102 -4.64 -8.45 0.90
N ARG A 103 -4.96 -7.87 -0.27
CA ARG A 103 -5.16 -8.62 -1.53
C ARG A 103 -3.86 -9.18 -2.11
N LEU A 104 -2.73 -8.52 -1.86
CA LEU A 104 -1.39 -9.00 -2.21
C LEU A 104 -0.88 -10.07 -1.24
N GLY A 105 -1.61 -10.35 -0.16
CA GLY A 105 -1.19 -11.31 0.87
C GLY A 105 -0.24 -10.71 1.91
N ILE A 106 -0.31 -9.39 2.09
CA ILE A 106 0.46 -8.59 3.05
C ILE A 106 -0.49 -8.10 4.14
#